data_AF-A0A1H8KAG3-F1
#
_entry.id   AF-A0A1H8KAG3-F1
#
_cell.length_a   1.000
_cell.length_b   1.000
_cell.length_c   1.000
_cell.angle_alpha   90.00
_cell.angle_beta   90.00
_cell.angle_gamma   90.00
#
_symmetry.space_group_name_H-M   'P 1'
#
loop_
_entity.id
_entity.type
_entity.pdbx_description
1 polymer ?
#
loop_
_entity_poly.entity_id
_entity_poly.type
_entity_poly.pdbx_seq_one_letter_code
_entity_poly.pdbx_strand_id
1 'polypeptide(L)'
;MESFTLTRVEMSSLLLSLTGTSGHTPLHILQEAWTKLHQREMREGSSLNAFLSTNIPVILQKIIKGGKAKGLSLQEIAALGALIEYSTISITAMQNWVKRDFKEYLGAPLEGKKYSINQAAMLFMIEDLKSSLDFRSINRLFRMLFLKPERDDDDLLVPVQLYGAYALLFEENRDSAELQQDKPWGRERLAQAAETAVNRLSHLNRPQRETVRNSLLVAAVSVQACYFQTLAKQYFNASLFLDF
;
A
#
# COMPACT_ATOMS: atom_id res chain seq x y z
N MET A 1 8.80 -1.76 22.75
CA MET A 1 8.33 -2.84 21.86
C MET A 1 8.35 -2.30 20.47
N GLU A 2 8.93 -3.03 19.53
CA GLU A 2 8.94 -2.64 18.13
C GLU A 2 7.54 -2.78 17.55
N SER A 3 7.16 -1.85 16.67
CA SER A 3 5.85 -1.84 16.04
C SER A 3 5.89 -2.76 14.82
N PHE A 4 4.94 -3.67 14.69
CA PHE A 4 4.84 -4.51 13.49
C PHE A 4 4.49 -3.62 12.28
N THR A 5 5.39 -3.56 11.30
CA THR A 5 5.19 -2.82 10.04
C THR A 5 5.13 -3.77 8.85
N LEU A 6 4.48 -3.32 7.79
CA LEU A 6 4.34 -4.02 6.51
C LEU A 6 4.77 -3.09 5.39
N THR A 7 5.45 -3.62 4.39
CA THR A 7 5.63 -2.90 3.13
C THR A 7 4.30 -2.81 2.39
N ARG A 8 4.23 -1.97 1.35
CA ARG A 8 3.02 -1.86 0.52
C ARG A 8 2.78 -3.15 -0.27
N VAL A 9 3.84 -3.84 -0.71
CA VAL A 9 3.71 -5.14 -1.38
C VAL A 9 3.12 -6.17 -0.43
N GLU A 10 3.62 -6.24 0.81
CA GLU A 10 3.10 -7.15 1.83
C GLU A 10 1.65 -6.83 2.19
N MET A 11 1.31 -5.55 2.34
CA MET A 11 -0.07 -5.11 2.57
C MET A 11 -0.99 -5.48 1.40
N SER A 12 -0.56 -5.29 0.15
CA SER A 12 -1.34 -5.67 -1.03
C SER A 12 -1.58 -7.19 -1.08
N SER A 13 -0.56 -7.97 -0.72
CA SER A 13 -0.63 -9.44 -0.64
C SER A 13 -1.56 -9.89 0.49
N LEU A 14 -1.53 -9.19 1.63
CA LEU A 14 -2.44 -9.41 2.74
C LEU A 14 -3.89 -9.14 2.32
N LEU A 15 -4.17 -7.99 1.69
CA LEU A 15 -5.49 -7.66 1.16
C LEU A 15 -6.01 -8.72 0.17
N LEU A 16 -5.15 -9.16 -0.77
CA LEU A 16 -5.48 -10.24 -1.70
C LEU A 16 -5.71 -11.59 -1.01
N SER A 17 -5.02 -11.89 0.10
CA SER A 17 -5.28 -13.12 0.86
C SER A 17 -6.65 -13.15 1.54
N LEU A 18 -7.21 -11.98 1.86
CA LEU A 18 -8.52 -11.86 2.49
C LEU A 18 -9.68 -12.18 1.53
N THR A 19 -9.51 -11.97 0.23
CA THR A 19 -10.50 -12.37 -0.79
C THR A 19 -10.62 -13.89 -0.88
N GLY A 20 -9.59 -14.62 -0.42
CA GLY A 20 -9.52 -16.06 -0.49
C GLY A 20 -9.28 -16.61 -1.89
N THR A 21 -8.90 -15.76 -2.85
CA THR A 21 -8.49 -16.14 -4.20
C THR A 21 -6.98 -16.28 -4.34
N SER A 22 -6.19 -15.80 -3.37
CA SER A 22 -4.75 -16.00 -3.37
C SER A 22 -4.38 -17.41 -2.88
N GLY A 23 -3.22 -17.91 -3.32
CA GLY A 23 -2.69 -19.21 -2.88
C GLY A 23 -2.12 -19.21 -1.45
N HIS A 24 -2.09 -18.05 -0.78
CA HIS A 24 -1.44 -17.87 0.52
C HIS A 24 -2.44 -17.41 1.57
N THR A 25 -2.31 -17.89 2.80
CA THR A 25 -3.16 -17.44 3.91
C THR A 25 -2.65 -16.11 4.48
N PRO A 26 -3.52 -15.30 5.13
CA PRO A 26 -3.08 -14.09 5.82
C PRO A 26 -1.94 -14.36 6.83
N LEU A 27 -2.00 -15.49 7.54
CA LEU A 27 -0.96 -15.90 8.48
C LEU A 27 0.39 -16.09 7.77
N HIS A 28 0.39 -16.73 6.61
CA HIS A 28 1.61 -16.97 5.84
C HIS A 28 2.27 -15.65 5.41
N ILE A 29 1.48 -14.70 4.88
CA ILE A 29 1.98 -13.38 4.48
C ILE A 29 2.60 -12.64 5.68
N LEU A 30 1.94 -12.67 6.84
CA LEU A 30 2.44 -12.02 8.06
C LEU A 30 3.71 -12.69 8.60
N GLN A 31 3.80 -14.02 8.53
CA GLN A 31 5.00 -14.76 8.92
C GLN A 31 6.19 -14.43 8.02
N GLU A 32 5.96 -14.34 6.70
CA GLU A 32 7.01 -13.97 5.74
C GLU A 32 7.51 -12.54 5.99
N ALA A 33 6.59 -11.59 6.16
CA ALA A 33 6.93 -10.20 6.46
C ALA A 33 7.73 -10.06 7.77
N TRP A 34 7.27 -10.73 8.83
CA TRP A 34 7.97 -10.71 10.11
C TRP A 34 9.38 -11.31 10.02
N THR A 35 9.52 -12.42 9.28
CA THR A 35 10.80 -13.10 9.05
C THR A 35 11.78 -12.22 8.28
N LYS A 36 11.31 -11.46 7.28
CA LYS A 36 12.13 -10.52 6.52
C LYS A 36 12.65 -9.38 7.39
N LEU A 37 11.80 -8.83 8.26
CA LEU A 37 12.18 -7.75 9.17
C LEU A 37 13.21 -8.20 10.23
N HIS A 38 13.09 -9.45 10.72
CA HIS A 38 13.93 -9.99 11.79
C HIS A 38 14.98 -11.00 11.30
N GLN A 39 15.48 -10.85 10.06
CA GLN A 39 16.47 -11.78 9.50
C GLN A 39 17.73 -11.89 10.35
N ARG A 40 18.13 -10.80 11.01
CA ARG A 40 19.33 -10.78 11.85
C ARG A 40 19.13 -11.62 13.10
N GLU A 41 18.03 -11.44 13.81
CA GLU A 41 17.66 -12.20 15.00
C GLU A 41 17.43 -13.68 14.66
N MET A 42 16.90 -13.98 13.46
CA MET A 42 16.80 -15.36 12.97
C MET A 42 18.17 -16.01 12.76
N ARG A 43 19.16 -15.28 12.22
CA ARG A 43 20.53 -15.78 12.03
C ARG A 43 21.28 -15.96 13.35
N GLU A 44 21.01 -15.09 14.32
CA GLU A 44 21.63 -15.10 15.65
C GLU A 44 20.94 -16.09 16.62
N GLY A 45 19.88 -16.79 16.20
CA GLY A 45 19.17 -17.79 17.01
C GLY A 45 18.27 -17.19 18.10
N SER A 46 18.01 -15.88 18.06
CA SER A 46 17.22 -15.12 19.04
C SER A 46 15.76 -14.90 18.62
N SER A 47 15.28 -15.65 17.62
CA SER A 47 13.95 -15.49 17.01
C SER A 47 12.78 -15.55 18.00
N LEU A 48 12.86 -16.41 19.03
CA LEU A 48 11.83 -16.49 20.06
C LEU A 48 11.72 -15.19 20.87
N ASN A 49 12.86 -14.58 21.22
CA ASN A 49 12.88 -13.33 21.98
C ASN A 49 12.38 -12.15 21.14
N ALA A 50 12.74 -12.11 19.85
CA ALA A 50 12.21 -11.13 18.90
C ALA A 50 10.69 -11.26 18.71
N PHE A 51 10.17 -12.49 18.65
CA PHE A 51 8.74 -12.71 18.50
C PHE A 51 7.98 -12.30 19.77
N LEU A 52 8.49 -12.68 20.95
CA LEU A 52 7.87 -12.31 22.24
C LEU A 52 7.91 -10.80 22.52
N SER A 53 8.86 -10.06 21.94
CA SER A 53 8.96 -8.61 22.07
C SER A 53 8.13 -7.83 21.03
N THR A 54 7.65 -8.51 19.98
CA THR A 54 6.81 -7.94 18.93
C THR A 54 5.37 -7.80 19.43
N ASN A 55 4.85 -6.57 19.49
CA ASN A 55 3.45 -6.35 19.82
C ASN A 55 2.58 -6.57 18.58
N ILE A 56 1.85 -7.69 18.52
CA ILE A 56 0.94 -7.99 17.39
C ILE A 56 -0.37 -7.19 17.55
N PRO A 57 -0.66 -6.23 16.65
CA PRO A 57 -1.88 -5.43 16.70
C PRO A 57 -3.14 -6.30 16.69
N VAL A 58 -4.17 -5.88 17.43
CA VAL A 58 -5.46 -6.59 17.54
C VAL A 58 -6.09 -6.89 16.18
N ILE A 59 -5.91 -5.99 15.20
CA ILE A 59 -6.39 -6.19 13.84
C ILE A 59 -5.74 -7.41 13.17
N LEU A 60 -4.43 -7.63 13.36
CA LEU A 60 -3.74 -8.79 12.81
C LEU A 60 -4.21 -10.07 13.51
N GLN A 61 -4.41 -10.04 14.83
CA GLN A 61 -4.96 -11.19 15.56
C GLN A 61 -6.36 -11.58 15.04
N LYS A 62 -7.20 -10.58 14.72
CA LYS A 62 -8.52 -10.79 14.14
C LYS A 62 -8.42 -11.40 12.74
N ILE A 63 -7.50 -10.93 11.90
CA ILE A 63 -7.29 -11.47 10.55
C ILE A 63 -6.78 -12.91 10.60
N ILE A 64 -5.81 -13.20 11.47
CA ILE A 64 -5.25 -14.55 11.63
C ILE A 64 -6.34 -15.53 12.06
N LYS A 65 -7.20 -15.15 13.01
CA LYS A 65 -8.30 -16.01 13.50
C LYS A 65 -9.48 -16.09 12.53
N GLY A 66 -9.78 -14.99 11.85
CA GLY A 66 -10.96 -14.83 10.99
C GLY A 66 -10.78 -15.40 9.58
N GLY A 67 -9.54 -15.56 9.11
CA GLY A 67 -9.25 -16.07 7.77
C GLY A 67 -9.77 -15.13 6.68
N LYS A 68 -10.68 -15.62 5.83
CA LYS A 68 -11.21 -14.88 4.68
C LYS A 68 -12.20 -13.80 5.12
N ALA A 69 -12.12 -12.61 4.54
CA ALA A 69 -13.03 -11.51 4.80
C ALA A 69 -13.51 -10.90 3.48
N LYS A 70 -14.85 -10.89 3.26
CA LYS A 70 -15.44 -10.24 2.09
C LYS A 70 -15.26 -8.72 2.11
N GLY A 71 -15.25 -8.11 3.29
CA GLY A 71 -15.02 -6.69 3.46
C GLY A 71 -14.53 -6.32 4.86
N LEU A 72 -14.11 -5.07 5.00
CA LEU A 72 -13.53 -4.47 6.21
C LEU A 72 -14.33 -3.24 6.65
N SER A 73 -14.50 -3.04 7.95
CA SER A 73 -14.98 -1.77 8.48
C SER A 73 -13.91 -0.69 8.31
N LEU A 74 -14.32 0.59 8.29
CA LEU A 74 -13.38 1.71 8.15
C LEU A 74 -12.32 1.73 9.26
N GLN A 75 -12.69 1.31 10.48
CA GLN A 75 -11.77 1.19 11.60
C GLN A 75 -10.70 0.11 11.35
N GLU A 76 -11.10 -1.02 10.77
CA GLU A 76 -10.16 -2.10 10.41
C GLU A 76 -9.21 -1.66 9.29
N ILE A 77 -9.71 -0.92 8.29
CA ILE A 77 -8.88 -0.36 7.21
C ILE A 77 -7.88 0.65 7.77
N ALA A 78 -8.31 1.57 8.65
CA ALA A 78 -7.42 2.52 9.29
C ALA A 78 -6.36 1.82 10.16
N ALA A 79 -6.75 0.77 10.90
CA ALA A 79 -5.82 -0.01 11.71
C ALA A 79 -4.79 -0.76 10.86
N LEU A 80 -5.18 -1.30 9.71
CA LEU A 80 -4.26 -1.91 8.74
C LEU A 80 -3.35 -0.86 8.10
N GLY A 81 -3.91 0.27 7.68
CA GLY A 81 -3.15 1.34 7.04
C GLY A 81 -2.08 1.96 7.93
N ALA A 82 -2.29 1.93 9.26
CA ALA A 82 -1.30 2.37 10.24
C ALA A 82 -0.08 1.43 10.35
N LEU A 83 -0.17 0.21 9.81
CA LEU A 83 0.94 -0.75 9.77
C LEU A 83 1.80 -0.58 8.50
N ILE A 84 1.33 0.19 7.51
CA ILE A 84 2.07 0.40 6.26
C ILE A 84 3.26 1.32 6.53
N GLU A 85 4.45 0.95 6.03
CA GLU A 85 5.63 1.80 6.11
C GLU A 85 5.38 3.23 5.59
N TYR A 86 5.92 4.24 6.27
CA TYR A 86 5.80 5.66 5.91
C TYR A 86 4.35 6.21 5.88
N SER A 87 3.36 5.42 6.30
CA SER A 87 1.97 5.84 6.35
C SER A 87 1.72 6.81 7.50
N THR A 88 0.91 7.83 7.24
CA THR A 88 0.43 8.77 8.26
C THR A 88 -1.09 8.72 8.41
N ILE A 89 -1.69 7.62 7.96
CA ILE A 89 -3.13 7.49 7.87
C ILE A 89 -3.77 7.55 9.25
N SER A 90 -4.92 8.21 9.33
CA SER A 90 -5.74 8.26 10.54
C SER A 90 -7.19 7.97 10.20
N ILE A 91 -7.91 7.39 11.16
CA ILE A 91 -9.35 7.14 11.00
C ILE A 91 -10.12 8.43 10.70
N THR A 92 -9.73 9.56 11.30
CA THR A 92 -10.37 10.87 11.07
C THR A 92 -10.19 11.35 9.64
N ALA A 93 -8.97 11.25 9.09
CA ALA A 93 -8.71 11.59 7.70
C ALA A 93 -9.54 10.69 6.76
N MET A 94 -9.53 9.39 7.03
CA MET A 94 -10.28 8.40 6.25
C MET A 94 -11.79 8.68 6.26
N GLN A 95 -12.36 9.06 7.42
CA GLN A 95 -13.76 9.46 7.54
C GLN A 95 -14.11 10.68 6.69
N ASN A 96 -13.19 11.64 6.57
CA ASN A 96 -13.40 12.81 5.71
C ASN A 96 -13.39 12.43 4.23
N TRP A 97 -12.47 11.54 3.84
CA TRP A 97 -12.39 11.05 2.46
C TRP A 97 -13.66 10.35 2.03
N VAL A 98 -14.17 9.40 2.82
CA VAL A 98 -15.39 8.65 2.47
C VAL A 98 -16.65 9.53 2.48
N LYS A 99 -16.73 10.53 3.38
CA LYS A 99 -17.91 11.39 3.51
C LYS A 99 -17.96 12.52 2.49
N ARG A 100 -16.81 13.02 2.04
CA ARG A 100 -16.72 14.26 1.27
C ARG A 100 -15.81 14.11 0.05
N ASP A 101 -14.53 13.85 0.28
CA ASP A 101 -13.50 14.11 -0.75
C ASP A 101 -13.53 13.07 -1.88
N PHE A 102 -13.95 11.84 -1.59
CA PHE A 102 -14.01 10.69 -2.51
C PHE A 102 -15.35 9.94 -2.40
N LYS A 103 -16.42 10.64 -2.01
CA LYS A 103 -17.77 10.06 -1.80
C LYS A 103 -18.30 9.30 -3.02
N GLU A 104 -17.88 9.68 -4.22
CA GLU A 104 -18.24 9.01 -5.48
C GLU A 104 -17.86 7.51 -5.45
N TYR A 105 -16.63 7.19 -5.05
CA TYR A 105 -16.10 5.81 -5.00
C TYR A 105 -16.22 5.14 -3.63
N LEU A 106 -16.25 5.95 -2.56
CA LEU A 106 -16.08 5.48 -1.19
C LEU A 106 -17.23 5.92 -0.28
N GLY A 107 -18.30 6.50 -0.82
CA GLY A 107 -19.42 7.00 -0.02
C GLY A 107 -20.28 5.92 0.62
N ALA A 108 -20.40 4.76 -0.02
CA ALA A 108 -21.14 3.62 0.48
C ALA A 108 -20.26 2.37 0.51
N PRO A 109 -20.31 1.55 1.58
CA PRO A 109 -19.65 0.26 1.61
C PRO A 109 -20.30 -0.71 0.60
N LEU A 110 -19.49 -1.45 -0.16
CA LEU A 110 -19.99 -2.37 -1.20
C LEU A 110 -20.27 -3.80 -0.69
N GLU A 111 -19.80 -4.15 0.52
CA GLU A 111 -19.95 -5.47 1.14
C GLU A 111 -20.89 -5.39 2.36
N GLY A 112 -22.14 -5.01 2.08
CA GLY A 112 -23.18 -4.78 3.08
C GLY A 112 -22.87 -3.56 3.95
N LYS A 113 -22.40 -3.79 5.19
CA LYS A 113 -21.98 -2.70 6.10
C LYS A 113 -20.46 -2.46 6.09
N LYS A 114 -19.73 -3.16 5.21
CA LYS A 114 -18.28 -3.14 5.15
C LYS A 114 -17.80 -2.73 3.77
N TYR A 115 -16.64 -2.10 3.72
CA TYR A 115 -15.97 -1.70 2.50
C TYR A 115 -15.31 -2.92 1.87
N SER A 116 -15.34 -3.01 0.54
CA SER A 116 -14.66 -4.10 -0.17
C SER A 116 -13.13 -3.99 -0.02
N ILE A 117 -12.42 -5.05 -0.37
CA ILE A 117 -10.95 -5.03 -0.45
C ILE A 117 -10.46 -3.97 -1.44
N ASN A 118 -11.18 -3.76 -2.54
CA ASN A 118 -10.86 -2.73 -3.53
C ASN A 118 -11.04 -1.32 -2.95
N GLN A 119 -12.13 -1.07 -2.22
CA GLN A 119 -12.31 0.20 -1.52
C GLN A 119 -11.22 0.44 -0.46
N ALA A 120 -10.76 -0.60 0.23
CA ALA A 120 -9.63 -0.50 1.16
C ALA A 120 -8.32 -0.13 0.43
N ALA A 121 -8.04 -0.76 -0.72
CA ALA A 121 -6.88 -0.43 -1.55
C ALA A 121 -6.93 1.02 -2.06
N MET A 122 -8.10 1.50 -2.51
CA MET A 122 -8.27 2.90 -2.93
C MET A 122 -7.99 3.89 -1.80
N LEU A 123 -8.38 3.57 -0.55
CA LEU A 123 -8.07 4.40 0.62
C LEU A 123 -6.56 4.47 0.90
N PHE A 124 -5.83 3.37 0.72
CA PHE A 124 -4.37 3.37 0.84
C PHE A 124 -3.71 4.14 -0.31
N MET A 125 -4.26 4.06 -1.51
CA MET A 125 -3.80 4.88 -2.64
C MET A 125 -3.99 6.37 -2.40
N ILE A 126 -5.11 6.79 -1.79
CA ILE A 126 -5.33 8.20 -1.43
C ILE A 126 -4.26 8.67 -0.43
N GLU A 127 -3.93 7.83 0.57
CA GLU A 127 -2.88 8.14 1.54
C GLU A 127 -1.52 8.35 0.85
N ASP A 128 -1.19 7.52 -0.15
CA ASP A 128 0.06 7.63 -0.88
C ASP A 128 0.09 8.86 -1.80
N LEU A 129 -0.98 9.08 -2.57
CA LEU A 129 -1.04 10.12 -3.60
C LEU A 129 -1.14 11.54 -3.03
N LYS A 130 -1.77 11.73 -1.86
CA LYS A 130 -1.97 13.07 -1.26
C LYS A 130 -0.68 13.78 -0.86
N SER A 131 0.44 13.05 -0.80
CA SER A 131 1.77 13.63 -0.56
C SER A 131 2.24 14.51 -1.71
N SER A 132 1.73 14.25 -2.92
CA SER A 132 2.20 14.84 -4.18
C SER A 132 1.10 15.51 -5.00
N LEU A 133 -0.18 15.13 -4.78
CA LEU A 133 -1.32 15.57 -5.56
C LEU A 133 -2.44 16.12 -4.67
N ASP A 134 -3.18 17.09 -5.19
CA ASP A 134 -4.44 17.54 -4.59
C ASP A 134 -5.59 16.52 -4.84
N PHE A 135 -6.65 16.58 -4.03
CA PHE A 135 -7.77 15.64 -4.13
C PHE A 135 -8.54 15.72 -5.46
N ARG A 136 -8.55 16.86 -6.17
CA ARG A 136 -9.18 16.96 -7.49
C ARG A 136 -8.36 16.19 -8.53
N SER A 137 -7.03 16.28 -8.45
CA SER A 137 -6.11 15.52 -9.29
C SER A 137 -6.22 14.01 -9.02
N ILE A 138 -6.32 13.59 -7.76
CA ILE A 138 -6.52 12.16 -7.40
C ILE A 138 -7.88 11.65 -7.91
N ASN A 139 -8.97 12.40 -7.72
CA ASN A 139 -10.29 12.03 -8.24
C ASN A 139 -10.28 11.89 -9.77
N ARG A 140 -9.57 12.78 -10.48
CA ARG A 140 -9.41 12.66 -11.94
C ARG A 140 -8.66 11.38 -12.31
N LEU A 141 -7.62 11.01 -11.57
CA LEU A 141 -6.88 9.77 -11.76
C LEU A 141 -7.80 8.55 -11.54
N PHE A 142 -8.61 8.56 -10.49
CA PHE A 142 -9.58 7.47 -10.21
C PHE A 142 -10.60 7.33 -11.34
N ARG A 143 -11.18 8.43 -11.84
CA ARG A 143 -12.10 8.40 -12.98
C ARG A 143 -11.51 7.84 -14.28
N MET A 144 -10.19 7.99 -14.47
CA MET A 144 -9.52 7.43 -15.64
C MET A 144 -9.22 5.93 -15.49
N LEU A 145 -9.16 5.41 -14.26
CA LEU A 145 -8.75 4.03 -13.97
C LEU A 145 -9.92 3.12 -13.59
N PHE A 146 -10.81 3.61 -12.73
CA PHE A 146 -11.86 2.85 -12.04
C PHE A 146 -13.27 3.17 -12.55
N LEU A 147 -13.33 3.71 -13.77
CA LEU A 147 -14.50 4.10 -14.55
C LEU A 147 -15.81 4.29 -13.75
N LYS A 148 -16.57 3.22 -13.48
CA LYS A 148 -17.84 3.30 -12.77
C LYS A 148 -17.67 2.97 -11.28
N PRO A 149 -17.98 3.90 -10.37
CA PRO A 149 -17.76 3.71 -8.93
C PRO A 149 -18.48 2.53 -8.29
N GLU A 150 -19.56 2.03 -8.89
CA GLU A 150 -20.41 0.99 -8.30
C GLU A 150 -19.95 -0.44 -8.60
N ARG A 151 -18.96 -0.63 -9.49
CA ARG A 151 -18.51 -1.95 -9.95
C ARG A 151 -17.06 -1.91 -10.39
N ASP A 152 -16.34 -3.00 -10.20
CA ASP A 152 -14.92 -3.10 -10.54
C ASP A 152 -14.68 -3.82 -11.90
N ASP A 153 -15.73 -4.25 -12.60
CA ASP A 153 -15.63 -5.10 -13.81
C ASP A 153 -15.25 -4.33 -15.08
N ASP A 154 -15.45 -3.01 -15.10
CA ASP A 154 -15.03 -2.11 -16.17
C ASP A 154 -13.73 -1.35 -15.90
N ASP A 155 -13.11 -1.58 -14.75
CA ASP A 155 -11.83 -0.98 -14.40
C ASP A 155 -10.72 -1.38 -15.37
N LEU A 156 -9.82 -0.43 -15.67
CA LEU A 156 -8.63 -0.74 -16.46
C LEU A 156 -7.71 -1.72 -15.71
N LEU A 157 -7.67 -1.57 -14.40
CA LEU A 157 -6.99 -2.46 -13.47
C LEU A 157 -7.70 -2.38 -12.12
N VAL A 158 -8.02 -3.54 -11.53
CA VAL A 158 -8.72 -3.63 -10.24
C VAL A 158 -7.89 -2.90 -9.16
N PRO A 159 -8.50 -2.11 -8.23
CA PRO A 159 -7.76 -1.25 -7.31
C PRO A 159 -6.68 -1.94 -6.49
N VAL A 160 -6.94 -3.14 -5.96
CA VAL A 160 -5.94 -3.91 -5.20
C VAL A 160 -4.75 -4.36 -6.06
N GLN A 161 -4.97 -4.61 -7.35
CA GLN A 161 -3.91 -4.97 -8.29
C GLN A 161 -3.08 -3.74 -8.66
N LEU A 162 -3.71 -2.58 -8.86
CA LEU A 162 -2.99 -1.32 -9.09
C LEU A 162 -2.13 -0.97 -7.87
N TYR A 163 -2.69 -1.10 -6.66
CA TYR A 163 -2.00 -0.90 -5.40
C TYR A 163 -0.75 -1.77 -5.28
N GLY A 164 -0.87 -3.08 -5.51
CA GLY A 164 0.27 -3.99 -5.51
C GLY A 164 1.28 -3.71 -6.64
N ALA A 165 0.81 -3.32 -7.82
CA ALA A 165 1.67 -3.08 -8.97
C ALA A 165 2.61 -1.88 -8.75
N TYR A 166 2.11 -0.73 -8.28
CA TYR A 166 3.02 0.40 -8.01
C TYR A 166 3.86 0.17 -6.75
N ALA A 167 3.37 -0.61 -5.79
CA ALA A 167 4.15 -1.00 -4.62
C ALA A 167 5.39 -1.82 -5.02
N LEU A 168 5.22 -2.79 -5.93
CA LEU A 168 6.33 -3.57 -6.49
C LEU A 168 7.32 -2.66 -7.24
N LEU A 169 6.82 -1.75 -8.07
CA LEU A 169 7.68 -0.79 -8.79
C LEU A 169 8.51 0.08 -7.84
N PHE A 170 7.93 0.49 -6.73
CA PHE A 170 8.62 1.25 -5.70
C PHE A 170 9.71 0.42 -5.02
N GLU A 171 9.39 -0.79 -4.56
CA GLU A 171 10.32 -1.67 -3.83
C GLU A 171 11.49 -2.13 -4.71
N GLU A 172 11.22 -2.64 -5.92
CA GLU A 172 12.25 -3.09 -6.86
C GLU A 172 13.25 -1.98 -7.17
N ASN A 173 12.76 -0.74 -7.25
CA ASN A 173 13.60 0.41 -7.53
C ASN A 173 14.35 0.92 -6.28
N ARG A 174 13.78 0.77 -5.06
CA ARG A 174 14.48 1.05 -3.80
C ARG A 174 15.65 0.09 -3.60
N ASP A 175 15.40 -1.21 -3.68
CA ASP A 175 16.42 -2.26 -3.46
C ASP A 175 17.56 -2.15 -4.49
N SER A 176 17.23 -1.80 -5.73
CA SER A 176 18.22 -1.57 -6.80
C SER A 176 19.08 -0.33 -6.56
N ALA A 177 18.56 0.70 -5.87
CA ALA A 177 19.31 1.91 -5.54
C ALA A 177 20.31 1.66 -4.40
N GLU A 178 19.94 0.84 -3.41
CA GLU A 178 20.85 0.43 -2.33
C GLU A 178 22.07 -0.35 -2.84
N LEU A 179 21.87 -1.19 -3.87
CA LEU A 179 22.92 -1.99 -4.49
C LEU A 179 23.82 -1.18 -5.45
N GLN A 180 23.34 -0.04 -5.97
CA GLN A 180 24.07 0.77 -6.96
C GLN A 180 24.28 2.17 -6.41
N GLN A 181 25.34 2.32 -5.60
CA GLN A 181 25.72 3.53 -4.85
C GLN A 181 25.85 4.84 -5.67
N ASP A 182 25.74 4.81 -7.00
CA ASP A 182 26.07 5.94 -7.89
C ASP A 182 24.99 6.32 -8.92
N LYS A 183 23.77 5.76 -8.86
CA LYS A 183 22.69 6.17 -9.77
C LYS A 183 21.57 6.92 -9.04
N PRO A 184 21.26 8.18 -9.43
CA PRO A 184 20.06 8.83 -8.96
C PRO A 184 18.87 7.93 -9.30
N TRP A 185 17.91 7.84 -8.38
CA TRP A 185 16.65 7.10 -8.50
C TRP A 185 16.25 6.95 -9.98
N GLY A 186 16.37 5.73 -10.50
CA GLY A 186 16.45 5.51 -11.94
C GLY A 186 15.11 5.77 -12.63
N ARG A 187 14.81 7.04 -12.97
CA ARG A 187 13.60 7.43 -13.70
C ARG A 187 13.35 6.55 -14.92
N GLU A 188 14.41 6.24 -15.65
CA GLU A 188 14.39 5.36 -16.83
C GLU A 188 14.03 3.91 -16.45
N ARG A 189 14.59 3.38 -15.35
CA ARG A 189 14.25 2.04 -14.85
C ARG A 189 12.81 1.95 -14.39
N LEU A 190 12.36 2.94 -13.62
CA LEU A 190 10.98 3.00 -13.16
C LEU A 190 10.01 3.09 -14.35
N ALA A 191 10.33 3.91 -15.36
CA ALA A 191 9.58 3.97 -16.61
C ALA A 191 9.56 2.64 -17.36
N GLN A 192 10.70 1.95 -17.47
CA GLN A 192 10.82 0.66 -18.14
C GLN A 192 10.07 -0.46 -17.39
N ALA A 193 10.12 -0.46 -16.06
CA ALA A 193 9.41 -1.41 -15.22
C ALA A 193 7.89 -1.19 -15.33
N ALA A 194 7.42 0.07 -15.31
CA ALA A 194 6.01 0.38 -15.54
C ALA A 194 5.55 -0.02 -16.95
N GLU A 195 6.37 0.23 -17.98
CA GLU A 195 6.09 -0.19 -19.36
C GLU A 195 5.99 -1.73 -19.46
N THR A 196 6.90 -2.45 -18.80
CA THR A 196 6.88 -3.92 -18.75
C THR A 196 5.64 -4.45 -18.05
N ALA A 197 5.22 -3.81 -16.94
CA ALA A 197 4.02 -4.19 -16.21
C ALA A 197 2.75 -4.05 -17.07
N VAL A 198 2.62 -2.94 -17.79
CA VAL A 198 1.44 -2.65 -18.61
C VAL A 198 1.41 -3.45 -19.92
N ASN A 199 2.56 -3.82 -20.49
CA ASN A 199 2.63 -4.66 -21.68
C ASN A 199 2.04 -6.08 -21.47
N ARG A 200 1.91 -6.53 -20.22
CA ARG A 200 1.25 -7.79 -19.86
C ARG A 200 -0.29 -7.69 -19.88
N LEU A 201 -0.84 -6.47 -19.90
CA LEU A 201 -2.28 -6.20 -19.87
C LEU A 201 -2.83 -6.15 -21.31
N SER A 202 -2.95 -7.33 -21.94
CA SER A 202 -3.34 -7.47 -23.35
C SER A 202 -4.76 -7.01 -23.66
N HIS A 203 -5.63 -6.89 -22.64
CA HIS A 203 -7.01 -6.40 -22.77
C HIS A 203 -7.11 -4.88 -22.96
N LEU A 204 -6.04 -4.13 -22.67
CA LEU A 204 -6.04 -2.66 -22.74
C LEU A 204 -5.65 -2.15 -24.12
N ASN A 205 -6.36 -1.14 -24.61
CA ASN A 205 -5.98 -0.39 -25.80
C ASN A 205 -4.81 0.58 -25.51
N ARG A 206 -4.22 1.17 -26.56
CA ARG A 206 -3.04 2.04 -26.42
C ARG A 206 -3.27 3.23 -25.47
N PRO A 207 -4.35 4.04 -25.59
CA PRO A 207 -4.67 5.08 -24.61
C PRO A 207 -4.81 4.57 -23.17
N GLN A 208 -5.49 3.44 -22.96
CA GLN A 208 -5.68 2.86 -21.62
C GLN A 208 -4.36 2.39 -21.02
N ARG A 209 -3.48 1.77 -21.82
CA ARG A 209 -2.13 1.38 -21.38
C ARG A 209 -1.32 2.59 -20.93
N GLU A 210 -1.35 3.66 -21.72
CA GLU A 210 -0.68 4.92 -21.38
C GLU A 210 -1.21 5.49 -20.04
N THR A 211 -2.52 5.48 -19.83
CA THR A 211 -3.17 5.90 -18.58
C THR A 211 -2.71 5.06 -17.39
N VAL A 212 -2.72 3.73 -17.49
CA VAL A 212 -2.29 2.85 -16.40
C VAL A 212 -0.81 3.04 -16.12
N ARG A 213 0.05 3.09 -17.15
CA ARG A 213 1.49 3.29 -16.99
C ARG A 213 1.80 4.59 -16.26
N ASN A 214 1.22 5.69 -16.70
CA ASN A 214 1.47 6.99 -16.08
C ASN A 214 0.93 7.02 -14.64
N SER A 215 -0.19 6.34 -14.36
CA SER A 215 -0.74 6.24 -13.00
C SER A 215 0.16 5.42 -12.07
N LEU A 216 0.74 4.32 -12.55
CA LEU A 216 1.72 3.53 -11.80
C LEU A 216 2.96 4.37 -11.45
N LEU A 217 3.47 5.15 -12.40
CA LEU A 217 4.62 6.03 -12.17
C LEU A 217 4.31 7.12 -11.14
N VAL A 218 3.15 7.78 -11.28
CA VAL A 218 2.70 8.80 -10.34
C VAL A 218 2.61 8.20 -8.93
N ALA A 219 1.95 7.06 -8.76
CA ALA A 219 1.79 6.42 -7.46
C ALA A 219 3.13 6.00 -6.85
N ALA A 220 4.00 5.34 -7.61
CA ALA A 220 5.33 4.91 -7.13
C ALA A 220 6.21 6.10 -6.69
N VAL A 221 6.18 7.20 -7.44
CA VAL A 221 6.90 8.44 -7.07
C VAL A 221 6.27 9.11 -5.85
N SER A 222 4.95 9.07 -5.70
CA SER A 222 4.27 9.57 -4.51
C SER A 222 4.61 8.78 -3.25
N VAL A 223 4.76 7.45 -3.34
CA VAL A 223 5.28 6.64 -2.24
C VAL A 223 6.70 7.08 -1.88
N GLN A 224 7.55 7.35 -2.87
CA GLN A 224 8.90 7.85 -2.61
C GLN A 224 8.91 9.23 -1.93
N ALA A 225 7.98 10.11 -2.29
CA ALA A 225 7.82 11.37 -1.58
C ALA A 225 7.48 11.13 -0.10
N CYS A 226 6.59 10.18 0.22
CA CYS A 226 6.26 9.81 1.60
C CYS A 226 7.48 9.27 2.37
N TYR A 227 8.33 8.46 1.72
CA TYR A 227 9.59 8.00 2.29
C TYR A 227 10.50 9.17 2.66
N PHE A 228 10.80 10.07 1.72
CA PHE A 228 11.70 11.20 1.98
C PHE A 228 11.12 12.17 3.02
N GLN A 229 9.81 12.38 3.05
CA GLN A 229 9.15 13.15 4.10
C GLN A 229 9.33 12.50 5.48
N THR A 230 9.25 11.18 5.57
CA THR A 230 9.49 10.43 6.81
C THR A 230 10.96 10.54 7.24
N LEU A 231 11.89 10.37 6.31
CA LEU A 231 13.33 10.51 6.56
C LEU A 231 13.69 11.92 7.06
N ALA A 232 13.12 12.97 6.46
CA ALA A 232 13.33 14.34 6.90
C ALA A 232 12.87 14.55 8.36
N LYS A 233 11.71 14.00 8.74
CA LYS A 233 11.22 14.04 10.13
C LYS A 233 12.13 13.29 11.09
N GLN A 234 12.69 12.16 10.67
CA GLN A 234 13.64 11.39 11.48
C GLN A 234 14.92 12.19 11.75
N TYR A 235 15.51 12.81 10.72
CA TYR A 235 16.68 13.68 10.91
C TYR A 235 16.37 14.87 11.82
N PHE A 236 15.22 15.53 11.61
CA PHE A 236 14.79 16.62 12.48
C PHE A 236 14.66 16.19 13.95
N ASN A 237 14.02 15.05 14.20
CA ASN A 237 13.87 14.51 15.56
C ASN A 237 15.23 14.11 16.17
N ALA A 238 16.15 13.57 15.37
CA ALA A 238 17.50 13.24 15.81
C ALA A 238 18.29 14.50 16.19
N SER A 239 18.19 15.58 15.38
CA SER A 239 18.78 16.88 15.72
C SER A 239 18.23 17.41 17.04
N LEU A 240 16.90 17.40 17.22
CA LEU A 240 16.28 17.84 18.48
C LEU A 240 16.71 17.02 19.70
N PHE A 241 16.98 15.72 19.53
CA PHE A 241 17.44 14.85 20.62
C PHE A 241 18.90 15.13 20.99
N LEU A 242 19.75 15.48 20.02
CA LEU A 242 21.18 15.77 20.22
C LEU A 242 21.45 17.21 20.70
N ASP A 243 20.47 18.11 20.60
CA ASP A 243 20.54 19.49 21.12
C ASP A 243 20.33 19.59 22.66
N PHE A 244 20.29 18.46 23.37
CA PHE A 244 20.28 18.33 24.84
C PHE A 244 21.52 17.58 25.36
#